data_AF-A0A0K0E9X7-F1
#
_entry.id   AF-A0A0K0E9X7-F1
#
_cell.length_a   1.000
_cell.length_b   1.000
_cell.length_c   1.000
_cell.angle_alpha   90.00
_cell.angle_beta   90.00
_cell.angle_gamma   90.00
#
_symmetry.space_group_name_H-M   'P 1'
#
loop_
_entity.id
_entity.type
_entity.pdbx_description
1 polymer ?
#
loop_
_entity_poly.entity_id
_entity_poly.type
_entity_poly.pdbx_seq_one_letter_code
_entity_poly.pdbx_strand_id
1 'polypeptide(L)'
;MFVSNKNISDPGCFKSCNDEWIKDFEKSFGMNHTEFYDFPFHPTLLEYTNFLKYCELADKQTNCFINRCDDQSADKVFSPSNYICQFKRTQFVQARPCLEETEPLTFLKCDQECHKKALNGLQLSDRDTIDTIYSNNNLDMYEKELNFLCGFQECYKNCHKDIVKEFCSPSLSNTVYTLIDQYIKWHATDIYDWHILTNNLEKLPYTCLRLTGYTSENDKVAKLIAIS
;
A
#
# COMPACT_ATOMS: atom_id res chain seq x y z
N MET A 1 8.45 5.94 -1.21
CA MET A 1 7.97 7.23 -1.74
C MET A 1 9.06 7.84 -2.62
N PHE A 2 8.80 8.01 -3.91
CA PHE A 2 9.72 8.67 -4.84
C PHE A 2 9.39 10.16 -4.94
N VAL A 3 10.36 11.04 -4.68
CA VAL A 3 10.17 12.50 -4.76
C VAL A 3 10.60 12.98 -6.15
N SER A 4 9.65 13.48 -6.95
CA SER A 4 9.95 14.03 -8.27
C SER A 4 10.54 15.44 -8.17
N ASN A 5 11.50 15.77 -9.04
CA ASN A 5 12.17 17.08 -9.10
C ASN A 5 11.24 18.26 -9.44
N LYS A 6 9.93 18.02 -9.70
CA LYS A 6 8.96 19.06 -10.08
C LYS A 6 8.16 19.62 -8.90
N ASN A 7 8.16 18.96 -7.74
CA ASN A 7 7.69 19.54 -6.49
C ASN A 7 8.92 19.80 -5.61
N ILE A 8 9.16 21.06 -5.26
CA ILE A 8 10.15 21.44 -4.24
C ILE A 8 9.53 21.11 -2.88
N SER A 9 9.21 19.85 -2.65
CA SER A 9 8.84 19.33 -1.34
C SER A 9 10.15 19.06 -0.60
N ASP A 10 10.37 19.69 0.56
CA ASP A 10 11.56 19.48 1.38
C ASP A 10 11.65 18.00 1.80
N PRO A 11 12.51 17.17 1.18
CA PRO A 11 12.56 15.74 1.47
C PRO A 11 12.99 15.48 2.92
N GLY A 12 13.73 16.43 3.53
CA GLY A 12 14.11 16.39 4.94
C GLY A 12 12.92 16.52 5.87
N CYS A 13 11.93 17.36 5.51
CA CYS A 13 10.71 17.52 6.30
C CYS A 13 9.89 16.23 6.34
N PHE A 14 9.60 15.62 5.18
CA PHE A 14 8.86 14.35 5.12
C PHE A 14 9.57 13.24 5.87
N LYS A 15 10.91 13.16 5.73
CA LYS A 15 11.72 12.22 6.51
C LYS A 15 11.58 12.44 8.02
N SER A 16 11.63 13.69 8.49
CA SER A 16 11.45 13.99 9.92
C SER A 16 10.07 13.57 10.43
N CYS A 17 9.01 13.83 9.66
CA CYS A 17 7.66 13.40 10.03
C CYS A 17 7.54 11.86 10.09
N ASN A 18 8.19 11.16 9.15
CA ASN A 18 8.25 9.69 9.16
C ASN A 18 9.06 9.15 10.35
N ASP A 19 10.23 9.72 10.63
CA ASP A 19 11.07 9.32 11.76
C ASP A 19 10.34 9.51 13.11
N GLU A 20 9.50 10.55 13.23
CA GLU A 20 8.64 10.78 14.40
C GLU A 20 7.53 9.72 14.48
N TRP A 21 6.85 9.43 13.37
CA TRP A 21 5.82 8.40 13.32
C TRP A 21 6.38 7.02 13.67
N ILE A 22 7.54 6.64 13.14
CA ILE A 22 8.22 5.36 13.45
C ILE A 22 8.45 5.24 14.95
N LYS A 23 9.02 6.27 15.59
CA LYS A 23 9.30 6.25 17.04
C LYS A 23 8.03 6.10 17.86
N ASP A 24 6.98 6.83 17.50
CA ASP A 24 5.69 6.76 18.22
C ASP A 24 4.99 5.42 17.99
N PHE A 25 5.11 4.85 16.79
CA PHE A 25 4.59 3.53 16.43
C PHE A 25 5.28 2.44 17.25
N GLU A 26 6.61 2.37 17.21
CA GLU A 26 7.38 1.35 17.92
C GLU A 26 7.15 1.41 19.42
N LYS A 27 7.03 2.63 19.97
CA LYS A 27 6.68 2.83 21.38
C LYS A 27 5.26 2.37 21.71
N SER A 28 4.29 2.62 20.83
CA SER A 28 2.88 2.31 21.09
C SER A 28 2.57 0.82 20.98
N PHE A 29 3.21 0.12 20.05
CA PHE A 29 2.93 -1.29 19.75
C PHE A 29 4.00 -2.24 20.29
N GLY A 30 5.14 -1.74 20.76
CA GLY A 30 6.22 -2.56 21.29
C GLY A 30 6.85 -3.49 20.24
N MET A 31 6.73 -3.14 18.96
CA MET A 31 7.26 -3.90 17.83
C MET A 31 8.09 -2.98 16.93
N ASN A 32 9.04 -3.54 16.18
CA ASN A 32 9.82 -2.75 15.22
C ASN A 32 8.93 -2.41 14.01
N HIS A 33 9.02 -1.18 13.50
CA HIS A 33 8.26 -0.79 12.30
C HIS A 33 8.64 -1.66 11.07
N THR A 34 9.86 -2.18 10.99
CA THR A 34 10.29 -3.05 9.89
C THR A 34 9.63 -4.43 9.92
N GLU A 35 9.07 -4.83 11.07
CA GLU A 35 8.31 -6.09 11.22
C GLU A 35 6.83 -5.89 10.90
N PHE A 36 6.39 -4.64 10.75
CA PHE A 36 5.02 -4.30 10.48
C PHE A 36 4.76 -4.25 8.97
N TYR A 37 3.73 -4.98 8.53
CA TYR A 37 3.24 -4.92 7.16
C TYR A 37 1.87 -4.25 7.11
N ASP A 38 1.78 -3.17 6.35
CA ASP A 38 0.53 -2.44 6.12
C ASP A 38 -0.49 -3.29 5.34
N PHE A 39 -0.02 -4.15 4.45
CA PHE A 39 -0.84 -5.07 3.67
C PHE A 39 -0.27 -6.49 3.81
N PRO A 40 -1.08 -7.52 4.11
CA PRO A 40 -2.55 -7.56 4.15
C PRO A 40 -3.20 -7.21 5.50
N PHE A 41 -2.76 -6.11 6.13
CA PHE A 41 -3.07 -5.68 7.49
C PHE A 41 -2.47 -6.59 8.56
N HIS A 42 -1.52 -6.05 9.33
CA HIS A 42 -0.90 -6.75 10.44
C HIS A 42 -1.93 -7.17 11.50
N PRO A 43 -1.79 -8.36 12.13
CA PRO A 43 -2.68 -8.87 13.18
C PRO A 43 -2.90 -7.87 14.32
N THR A 44 -1.87 -7.12 14.67
CA THR A 44 -1.95 -6.04 15.67
C THR A 44 -3.09 -5.05 15.39
N LEU A 45 -3.36 -4.73 14.13
CA LEU A 45 -4.46 -3.82 13.76
C LEU A 45 -5.84 -4.49 13.79
N LEU A 46 -5.90 -5.82 13.90
CA LEU A 46 -7.16 -6.54 14.01
C LEU A 46 -7.76 -6.42 15.42
N GLU A 47 -7.00 -5.94 16.41
CA GLU A 47 -7.57 -5.50 17.69
C GLU A 47 -8.07 -4.04 17.59
N TYR A 48 -9.31 -3.77 18.01
CA TYR A 48 -9.95 -2.47 17.81
C TYR A 48 -9.23 -1.32 18.50
N THR A 49 -8.75 -1.54 19.71
CA THR A 49 -7.96 -0.57 20.50
C THR A 49 -6.67 -0.18 19.78
N ASN A 50 -5.95 -1.17 19.26
CA ASN A 50 -4.74 -0.97 18.48
C ASN A 50 -5.03 -0.27 17.14
N PHE A 51 -6.12 -0.63 16.47
CA PHE A 51 -6.59 0.08 15.27
C PHE A 51 -6.85 1.57 15.55
N LEU A 52 -7.56 1.89 16.64
CA LEU A 52 -7.79 3.28 17.02
C LEU A 52 -6.47 4.02 17.25
N LYS A 53 -5.51 3.37 17.92
CA LYS A 53 -4.20 3.95 18.16
C LYS A 53 -3.41 4.17 16.89
N TYR A 54 -3.43 3.20 15.98
CA TYR A 54 -2.79 3.32 14.66
C TYR A 54 -3.36 4.50 13.87
N CYS A 55 -4.68 4.69 13.90
CA CYS A 55 -5.31 5.83 13.24
C CYS A 55 -4.98 7.18 13.88
N GLU A 56 -4.84 7.24 15.20
CA GLU A 56 -4.36 8.46 15.87
C GLU A 56 -2.94 8.83 15.41
N LEU A 57 -2.04 7.84 15.30
CA LEU A 57 -0.68 8.05 14.82
C LEU A 57 -0.65 8.46 13.35
N ALA A 58 -1.50 7.84 12.52
CA ALA A 58 -1.67 8.20 11.11
C ALA A 58 -2.13 9.65 10.95
N ASP A 59 -3.17 10.07 11.69
CA ASP A 59 -3.66 11.45 11.64
C ASP A 59 -2.58 12.43 12.10
N LYS A 60 -1.77 12.08 13.10
CA LYS A 60 -0.62 12.90 13.54
C LYS A 60 0.42 13.05 12.42
N GLN A 61 0.74 11.97 11.70
CA GLN A 61 1.67 11.98 10.58
C GLN A 61 1.14 12.83 9.42
N THR A 62 -0.11 12.63 9.01
CA THR A 62 -0.75 13.42 7.94
C THR A 62 -0.77 14.91 8.31
N ASN A 63 -1.09 15.25 9.56
CA ASN A 63 -1.01 16.64 10.05
C ASN A 63 0.42 17.18 10.06
N CYS A 64 1.44 16.34 10.28
CA CYS A 64 2.83 16.76 10.17
C CYS A 64 3.16 17.17 8.73
N PHE A 65 2.76 16.38 7.74
CA PHE A 65 2.97 16.72 6.33
C PHE A 65 2.25 18.03 5.94
N ILE A 66 0.98 18.19 6.33
CA ILE A 66 0.19 19.39 6.02
C ILE A 66 0.80 20.64 6.67
N ASN A 67 1.07 20.59 7.98
CA ASN A 67 1.39 21.79 8.73
C ASN A 67 2.89 22.14 8.72
N ARG A 68 3.77 21.13 8.66
CA ARG A 68 5.23 21.34 8.70
C ARG A 68 5.87 21.29 7.32
N CYS A 69 5.34 20.47 6.41
CA CYS A 69 5.89 20.30 5.06
C CYS A 69 5.08 21.02 3.97
N ASP A 70 4.02 21.74 4.37
CA ASP A 70 3.10 22.48 3.49
C ASP A 70 2.45 21.62 2.38
N ASP A 71 2.23 20.34 2.67
CA ASP A 71 1.59 19.42 1.74
C ASP A 71 0.08 19.32 2.00
N GLN A 72 -0.66 20.25 1.39
CA GLN A 72 -2.12 20.30 1.47
C GLN A 72 -2.83 19.15 0.74
N SER A 73 -2.08 18.24 0.10
CA SER A 73 -2.63 17.04 -0.55
C SER A 73 -2.49 15.77 0.30
N ALA A 74 -1.77 15.82 1.42
CA ALA A 74 -1.42 14.65 2.23
C ALA A 74 -2.63 13.87 2.78
N ASP A 75 -3.79 14.50 2.92
CA ASP A 75 -5.05 13.87 3.33
C ASP A 75 -5.81 13.18 2.17
N LYS A 76 -5.40 13.43 0.93
CA LYS A 76 -6.07 12.92 -0.28
C LYS A 76 -5.26 11.89 -1.04
N VAL A 77 -3.93 11.86 -0.81
CA VAL A 77 -3.05 10.85 -1.40
C VAL A 77 -3.28 9.49 -0.77
N PHE A 78 -3.04 8.44 -1.57
CA PHE A 78 -3.10 7.09 -1.05
C PHE A 78 -1.97 6.86 -0.05
N SER A 79 -2.35 6.44 1.14
CA SER A 79 -1.47 5.73 2.07
C SER A 79 -2.27 4.58 2.69
N PRO A 80 -1.62 3.50 3.13
CA PRO A 80 -2.33 2.40 3.78
C PRO A 80 -3.12 2.89 5.01
N SER A 81 -2.55 3.83 5.74
CA SER A 81 -3.15 4.43 6.91
C SER A 81 -4.35 5.31 6.57
N ASN A 82 -4.26 6.24 5.60
CA ASN A 82 -5.40 7.04 5.14
C ASN A 82 -6.54 6.14 4.62
N TYR A 83 -6.18 5.07 3.89
CA TYR A 83 -7.14 4.10 3.37
C TYR A 83 -8.02 3.51 4.47
N ILE A 84 -7.43 2.92 5.53
CA ILE A 84 -8.21 2.28 6.59
C ILE A 84 -8.73 3.26 7.64
N CYS A 85 -8.05 4.38 7.91
CA CYS A 85 -8.39 5.28 9.00
C CYS A 85 -9.37 6.38 8.61
N GLN A 86 -9.30 6.86 7.36
CA GLN A 86 -10.11 7.97 6.87
C GLN A 86 -11.17 7.51 5.87
N PHE A 87 -10.79 6.72 4.86
CA PHE A 87 -11.69 6.39 3.75
C PHE A 87 -12.54 5.14 3.98
N LYS A 88 -12.00 4.12 4.65
CA LYS A 88 -12.63 2.80 4.82
C LYS A 88 -12.78 2.36 6.26
N ARG A 89 -12.74 3.28 7.21
CA ARG A 89 -12.81 3.01 8.66
C ARG A 89 -13.97 2.10 9.03
N THR A 90 -15.17 2.43 8.57
CA THR A 90 -16.37 1.64 8.87
C THR A 90 -16.27 0.24 8.27
N GLN A 91 -15.82 0.11 7.02
CA GLN A 91 -15.67 -1.16 6.33
C GLN A 91 -14.59 -2.03 6.98
N PHE A 92 -13.46 -1.43 7.40
CA PHE A 92 -12.40 -2.13 8.13
C PHE A 92 -12.92 -2.66 9.47
N VAL A 93 -13.57 -1.82 10.28
CA VAL A 93 -14.15 -2.24 11.57
C VAL A 93 -15.17 -3.36 11.40
N GLN A 94 -15.98 -3.30 10.34
CA GLN A 94 -16.93 -4.36 10.00
C GLN A 94 -16.22 -5.65 9.55
N ALA A 95 -15.17 -5.55 8.73
CA ALA A 95 -14.40 -6.67 8.20
C ALA A 95 -13.52 -7.38 9.26
N ARG A 96 -13.10 -6.63 10.28
CA ARG A 96 -12.12 -7.04 11.30
C ARG A 96 -12.36 -8.43 11.91
N PRO A 97 -13.58 -8.83 12.33
CA PRO A 97 -13.79 -10.16 12.92
C PRO A 97 -13.45 -11.30 11.96
N CYS A 98 -13.76 -11.16 10.67
CA CYS A 98 -13.42 -12.18 9.66
C CYS A 98 -11.93 -12.17 9.33
N LEU A 99 -11.31 -10.98 9.27
CA LEU A 99 -9.87 -10.87 9.10
C LEU A 99 -9.13 -11.55 10.26
N GLU A 100 -9.58 -11.34 11.50
CA GLU A 100 -9.02 -11.95 12.71
C GLU A 100 -9.18 -13.47 12.71
N GLU A 101 -10.36 -13.98 12.33
CA GLU A 101 -10.64 -15.42 12.24
C GLU A 101 -9.80 -16.11 11.16
N THR A 102 -9.45 -15.40 10.08
CA THR A 102 -8.71 -15.97 8.93
C THR A 102 -7.22 -15.69 8.93
N GLU A 103 -6.73 -14.82 9.82
CA GLU A 103 -5.34 -14.34 9.84
C GLU A 103 -4.32 -15.50 9.85
N PRO A 104 -4.41 -16.52 10.73
CA PRO A 104 -3.36 -17.54 10.80
C PRO A 104 -3.26 -18.35 9.50
N LEU A 105 -4.39 -18.64 8.86
CA LEU A 105 -4.43 -19.40 7.61
C LEU A 105 -3.98 -18.56 6.42
N THR A 106 -4.39 -17.30 6.39
CA THR A 106 -4.04 -16.39 5.30
C THR A 106 -2.56 -16.04 5.33
N PHE A 107 -1.98 -15.86 6.52
CA PHE A 107 -0.53 -15.75 6.70
C PHE A 107 0.19 -17.03 6.27
N LEU A 108 -0.20 -18.20 6.77
CA LEU A 108 0.51 -19.44 6.45
C LEU A 108 0.41 -19.83 4.96
N LYS A 109 -0.77 -19.65 4.35
CA LYS A 109 -1.05 -20.14 3.00
C LYS A 109 -0.83 -19.07 1.95
N CYS A 110 -1.48 -17.92 2.10
CA CYS A 110 -1.48 -16.91 1.05
C CYS A 110 -0.17 -16.14 1.03
N ASP A 111 0.32 -15.68 2.17
CA ASP A 111 1.55 -14.90 2.23
C ASP A 111 2.74 -15.71 1.66
N GLN A 112 2.98 -16.91 2.17
CA GLN A 112 4.12 -17.73 1.75
C GLN A 112 4.06 -18.14 0.27
N GLU A 113 2.89 -18.58 -0.21
CA GLU A 113 2.74 -18.98 -1.61
C GLU A 113 2.87 -17.79 -2.56
N CYS A 114 2.30 -16.65 -2.19
CA CYS A 114 2.32 -15.46 -3.03
C CYS A 114 3.68 -14.78 -3.03
N HIS A 115 4.41 -14.78 -1.92
CA HIS A 115 5.82 -14.37 -1.89
C HIS A 115 6.65 -15.20 -2.89
N LYS A 116 6.54 -16.53 -2.84
CA LYS A 116 7.26 -17.42 -3.78
C LYS A 116 6.84 -17.17 -5.22
N LYS A 117 5.55 -17.01 -5.50
CA LYS A 117 5.03 -16.74 -6.85
C LYS A 117 5.48 -15.39 -7.38
N ALA A 118 5.51 -14.36 -6.55
CA ALA A 118 5.94 -13.03 -6.93
C ALA A 118 7.45 -12.96 -7.19
N LEU A 119 8.25 -13.79 -6.50
CA LEU A 119 9.69 -13.94 -6.76
C LEU A 119 10.01 -14.73 -8.03
N ASN A 120 9.10 -15.58 -8.52
CA ASN A 120 9.34 -16.41 -9.70
C ASN A 120 9.54 -15.52 -10.94
N GLY A 121 10.76 -15.52 -11.47
CA GLY A 121 11.16 -14.72 -12.64
C GLY A 121 11.82 -13.38 -12.30
N LEU A 122 11.92 -13.01 -11.02
CA LEU A 122 12.68 -11.86 -10.56
C LEU A 122 14.01 -12.32 -9.95
N GLN A 123 15.12 -12.02 -10.63
CA GLN A 123 16.45 -12.09 -10.02
C GLN A 123 16.63 -10.87 -9.11
N LEU A 124 16.07 -10.94 -7.90
CA LEU A 124 16.41 -10.03 -6.82
C LEU A 124 17.65 -10.63 -6.13
N SER A 125 18.81 -10.02 -6.31
CA SER A 125 19.96 -10.32 -5.46
C SER A 125 19.59 -9.93 -4.02
N ASP A 126 19.73 -10.88 -3.09
CA ASP A 126 19.61 -10.77 -1.64
C ASP A 126 19.01 -9.47 -1.06
N ARG A 127 17.78 -9.56 -0.53
CA ARG A 127 17.22 -8.75 0.59
C ARG A 127 17.76 -7.30 0.77
N ASP A 128 17.89 -6.52 -0.29
CA ASP A 128 18.21 -5.10 -0.16
C ASP A 128 16.94 -4.31 0.16
N THR A 129 16.68 -4.21 1.46
CA THR A 129 15.94 -3.15 2.18
C THR A 129 14.69 -2.56 1.51
N ILE A 130 13.52 -3.06 1.94
CA ILE A 130 12.14 -2.64 1.62
C ILE A 130 11.83 -1.15 1.94
N ASP A 131 12.75 -0.36 2.49
CA ASP A 131 12.53 1.05 2.88
C ASP A 131 13.48 2.06 2.18
N THR A 132 14.03 1.71 1.02
CA THR A 132 14.99 2.59 0.33
C THR A 132 14.26 3.75 -0.38
N ILE A 133 14.69 4.99 -0.14
CA ILE A 133 14.24 6.15 -0.92
C ILE A 133 14.93 6.09 -2.28
N TYR A 134 14.18 5.69 -3.30
CA TYR A 134 14.66 5.62 -4.68
C TYR A 134 14.87 7.03 -5.26
N SER A 135 16.08 7.31 -5.73
CA SER A 135 16.38 8.48 -6.58
C SER A 135 16.25 8.10 -8.06
N ASN A 136 16.17 9.09 -8.96
CA ASN A 136 16.06 8.88 -10.43
C ASN A 136 17.06 7.85 -11.01
N ASN A 137 18.22 7.66 -10.37
CA ASN A 137 19.26 6.72 -10.83
C ASN A 137 18.93 5.24 -10.56
N ASN A 138 17.87 4.94 -9.79
CA ASN A 138 17.49 3.57 -9.40
C ASN A 138 16.08 3.18 -9.88
N LEU A 139 15.54 3.85 -10.90
CA LEU A 139 14.18 3.60 -11.40
C LEU A 139 13.97 2.13 -11.79
N ASP A 140 14.93 1.49 -12.44
CA ASP A 140 14.80 0.07 -12.83
C ASP A 140 14.75 -0.89 -11.63
N MET A 141 15.32 -0.51 -10.48
CA MET A 141 15.20 -1.28 -9.23
C MET A 141 13.83 -1.06 -8.59
N TYR A 142 13.36 0.19 -8.58
CA TYR A 142 12.00 0.53 -8.14
C TYR A 142 10.94 -0.22 -8.95
N GLU A 143 11.07 -0.30 -10.28
CA GLU A 143 10.10 -1.03 -11.10
C GLU A 143 10.09 -2.55 -10.82
N LYS A 144 11.24 -3.13 -10.47
CA LYS A 144 11.30 -4.55 -10.04
C LYS A 144 10.54 -4.77 -8.74
N GLU A 145 10.70 -3.86 -7.77
CA GLU A 145 9.95 -3.91 -6.51
C GLU A 145 8.45 -3.73 -6.72
N LEU A 146 8.05 -2.78 -7.58
CA LEU A 146 6.65 -2.60 -7.93
C LEU A 146 6.06 -3.84 -8.60
N ASN A 147 6.80 -4.46 -9.53
CA ASN A 147 6.36 -5.69 -10.17
C ASN A 147 6.17 -6.83 -9.14
N PHE A 148 7.10 -6.95 -8.18
CA PHE A 148 6.98 -7.88 -7.07
C PHE A 148 5.74 -7.58 -6.21
N LEU A 149 5.59 -6.33 -5.76
CA LEU A 149 4.52 -5.87 -4.87
C LEU A 149 3.12 -6.06 -5.49
N CYS A 150 2.93 -5.62 -6.73
CA CYS A 150 1.66 -5.76 -7.43
C CYS A 150 1.34 -7.24 -7.72
N GLY A 151 2.34 -8.03 -8.10
CA GLY A 151 2.18 -9.48 -8.28
C GLY A 151 1.78 -10.19 -6.98
N PHE A 152 2.42 -9.82 -5.86
CA PHE A 152 2.07 -10.31 -4.53
C PHE A 152 0.63 -9.93 -4.15
N GLN A 153 0.27 -8.66 -4.28
CA GLN A 153 -1.07 -8.14 -3.95
C GLN A 153 -2.17 -8.87 -4.71
N GLU A 154 -1.99 -9.08 -6.01
CA GLU A 154 -2.95 -9.80 -6.84
C GLU A 154 -3.10 -11.26 -6.40
N CYS A 155 -1.97 -11.95 -6.20
CA CYS A 155 -1.97 -13.33 -5.73
C CYS A 155 -2.65 -13.45 -4.37
N TYR A 156 -2.28 -12.57 -3.43
CA TYR A 156 -2.79 -12.58 -2.07
C TYR A 156 -4.31 -12.39 -2.08
N LYS A 157 -4.82 -11.39 -2.81
CA LYS A 157 -6.26 -11.15 -2.97
C LYS A 157 -7.01 -12.40 -3.41
N ASN A 158 -6.48 -13.10 -4.42
CA ASN A 158 -7.13 -14.27 -4.98
C ASN A 158 -7.12 -15.45 -4.00
N CYS A 159 -5.99 -15.70 -3.33
CA CYS A 159 -5.90 -16.74 -2.30
C CYS A 159 -6.79 -16.43 -1.09
N HIS A 160 -6.75 -15.20 -0.60
CA HIS A 160 -7.50 -14.76 0.58
C HIS A 160 -9.01 -14.85 0.34
N LYS A 161 -9.48 -14.56 -0.89
CA LYS A 161 -10.89 -14.66 -1.30
C LYS A 161 -11.49 -16.04 -1.03
N ASP A 162 -10.73 -17.10 -1.27
CA ASP A 162 -11.22 -18.46 -1.08
C ASP A 162 -11.31 -18.80 0.42
N ILE A 163 -10.32 -18.36 1.21
CA ILE A 163 -10.32 -18.56 2.67
C ILE A 163 -11.49 -17.81 3.32
N VAL A 164 -11.68 -16.52 3.05
CA VAL A 164 -12.76 -15.75 3.71
C VAL A 164 -14.16 -16.24 3.36
N LYS A 165 -14.34 -16.87 2.19
CA LYS A 165 -15.62 -17.48 1.81
C LYS A 165 -15.94 -18.74 2.59
N GLU A 166 -14.91 -19.47 3.04
CA GLU A 166 -15.06 -20.71 3.79
C GLU A 166 -15.34 -20.44 5.27
N PHE A 167 -14.70 -19.42 5.84
CA PHE A 167 -14.76 -19.14 7.29
C PHE A 167 -15.83 -18.11 7.67
N CYS A 168 -16.15 -17.16 6.79
CA CYS A 168 -16.99 -16.03 7.15
C CYS A 168 -18.36 -16.08 6.47
N SER A 169 -19.35 -15.39 7.05
CA SER A 169 -20.68 -15.26 6.42
C SER A 169 -20.58 -14.55 5.06
N PRO A 170 -21.46 -14.85 4.09
CA PRO A 170 -21.37 -14.26 2.74
C PRO A 170 -21.30 -12.73 2.71
N SER A 171 -22.05 -12.06 3.60
CA SER A 171 -22.01 -10.60 3.72
C SER A 171 -20.65 -10.11 4.20
N LEU A 172 -20.07 -10.79 5.18
CA LEU A 172 -18.80 -10.40 5.78
C LEU A 172 -17.61 -10.69 4.87
N SER A 173 -17.61 -11.87 4.20
CA SER A 173 -16.63 -12.21 3.17
C SER A 173 -16.66 -11.19 2.02
N ASN A 174 -17.85 -10.72 1.62
CA ASN A 174 -17.97 -9.68 0.59
C ASN A 174 -17.40 -8.34 1.05
N THR A 175 -17.62 -7.94 2.31
CA THR A 175 -17.01 -6.74 2.88
C THR A 175 -15.48 -6.83 2.90
N VAL A 176 -14.92 -7.96 3.37
CA VAL A 176 -13.46 -8.19 3.39
C VAL A 176 -12.89 -8.17 1.98
N TYR A 177 -13.49 -8.91 1.05
CA TYR A 177 -13.03 -8.94 -0.34
C TYR A 177 -13.07 -7.56 -0.97
N THR A 178 -14.15 -6.80 -0.77
CA THR A 178 -14.27 -5.43 -1.28
C THR A 178 -13.21 -4.51 -0.68
N LEU A 179 -12.93 -4.63 0.62
CA LEU A 179 -11.91 -3.85 1.32
C LEU A 179 -10.50 -4.14 0.77
N ILE A 180 -10.16 -5.41 0.53
CA ILE A 180 -8.84 -5.77 -0.02
C ILE A 180 -8.72 -5.38 -1.49
N ASP A 181 -9.77 -5.62 -2.28
CA ASP A 181 -9.78 -5.27 -3.72
C ASP A 181 -9.64 -3.76 -3.93
N GLN A 182 -10.35 -2.95 -3.14
CA GLN A 182 -10.25 -1.49 -3.20
C GLN A 182 -8.89 -0.96 -2.73
N TYR A 183 -8.28 -1.56 -1.71
CA TYR A 183 -6.92 -1.21 -1.27
C TYR A 183 -5.96 -1.36 -2.45
N ILE A 184 -5.97 -2.54 -3.07
CA ILE A 184 -5.05 -2.89 -4.15
C ILE A 184 -5.28 -1.99 -5.36
N LYS A 185 -6.55 -1.75 -5.71
CA LYS A 185 -6.88 -0.89 -6.84
C LYS A 185 -6.43 0.55 -6.62
N TRP A 186 -6.67 1.12 -5.44
CA TRP A 186 -6.26 2.50 -5.13
C TRP A 186 -4.74 2.63 -5.10
N HIS A 187 -4.04 1.67 -4.50
CA HIS A 187 -2.59 1.62 -4.52
C HIS A 187 -2.04 1.54 -5.96
N ALA A 188 -2.59 0.67 -6.80
CA ALA A 188 -2.19 0.55 -8.20
C ALA A 188 -2.49 1.84 -9.00
N THR A 189 -3.61 2.50 -8.74
CA THR A 189 -3.95 3.79 -9.37
C THR A 189 -2.98 4.90 -8.94
N ASP A 190 -2.62 4.97 -7.66
CA ASP A 190 -1.63 5.94 -7.16
C ASP A 190 -0.26 5.75 -7.85
N ILE A 191 0.19 4.48 -7.98
CA ILE A 191 1.39 4.13 -8.75
C ILE A 191 1.25 4.58 -10.22
N TYR A 192 0.11 4.30 -10.87
CA TYR A 192 -0.14 4.68 -12.27
C TYR A 192 -0.10 6.20 -12.46
N ASP A 193 -0.78 6.95 -11.60
CA ASP A 193 -0.82 8.42 -11.65
C ASP A 193 0.58 9.00 -11.44
N TRP A 194 1.37 8.43 -10.52
CA TRP A 194 2.78 8.82 -10.34
C TRP A 194 3.61 8.60 -11.63
N HIS A 195 3.43 7.48 -12.32
CA HIS A 195 4.14 7.22 -13.59
C HIS A 195 3.74 8.22 -14.69
N ILE A 196 2.47 8.63 -14.74
CA ILE A 196 2.01 9.69 -15.66
C ILE A 196 2.68 11.01 -15.32
N LEU A 197 2.59 11.43 -14.06
CA LEU A 197 3.09 12.73 -13.60
C LEU A 197 4.61 12.86 -13.74
N THR A 198 5.34 11.75 -13.67
CA THR A 198 6.79 11.69 -13.85
C THR A 198 7.22 11.37 -15.29
N ASN A 199 6.28 11.16 -16.21
CA ASN A 199 6.52 10.80 -17.61
C ASN A 199 7.39 9.53 -17.75
N ASN A 200 7.07 8.50 -16.97
CA ASN A 200 7.69 7.17 -17.00
C ASN A 200 6.67 6.05 -17.28
N LEU A 201 5.50 6.37 -17.87
CA LEU A 201 4.40 5.40 -18.05
C LEU A 201 4.82 4.13 -18.81
N GLU A 202 5.77 4.22 -19.72
CA GLU A 202 6.33 3.08 -20.45
C GLU A 202 7.13 2.10 -19.57
N LYS A 203 7.55 2.52 -18.37
CA LYS A 203 8.26 1.68 -17.40
C LYS A 203 7.34 1.02 -16.38
N LEU A 204 6.07 1.43 -16.30
CA LEU A 204 5.10 0.86 -15.37
C LEU A 204 4.97 -0.67 -15.57
N PRO A 205 5.16 -1.48 -14.51
CA PRO A 205 5.00 -2.91 -14.60
C PRO A 205 3.58 -3.30 -15.00
N TYR A 206 3.48 -4.24 -15.95
CA TYR A 206 2.19 -4.74 -16.43
C TYR A 206 1.31 -5.31 -15.31
N THR A 207 1.94 -5.91 -14.29
CA THR A 207 1.26 -6.42 -13.08
C THR A 207 0.53 -5.31 -12.33
N CYS A 208 1.15 -4.14 -12.16
CA CYS A 208 0.51 -2.98 -11.55
C CYS A 208 -0.56 -2.38 -12.47
N LEU A 209 -0.28 -2.23 -13.78
CA LEU A 209 -1.25 -1.70 -14.74
C LEU A 209 -2.56 -2.51 -14.73
N ARG A 210 -2.48 -3.84 -14.73
CA ARG A 210 -3.67 -4.73 -14.70
C ARG A 210 -4.55 -4.48 -13.47
N LEU A 211 -3.95 -4.15 -12.33
CA LEU A 211 -4.67 -3.92 -11.08
C LEU A 211 -5.47 -2.61 -11.04
N THR A 212 -5.08 -1.63 -11.86
CA THR A 212 -5.83 -0.36 -12.00
C THR A 212 -7.20 -0.58 -12.65
N GLY A 213 -7.34 -1.61 -13.49
CA GLY A 213 -8.51 -1.80 -14.36
C GLY A 213 -8.55 -0.87 -15.58
N TYR A 214 -7.49 -0.08 -15.83
CA TYR A 214 -7.34 0.69 -17.06
C TYR A 214 -6.92 -0.24 -18.22
N THR A 215 -7.47 0.02 -19.41
CA THR A 215 -7.08 -0.66 -20.65
C THR A 215 -6.13 0.22 -21.45
N SER A 216 -5.37 -0.37 -22.38
CA SER A 216 -4.41 0.36 -23.23
C SER A 216 -5.02 1.45 -24.12
N GLU A 217 -6.36 1.48 -24.28
CA GLU A 217 -7.07 2.57 -24.95
C GLU A 217 -7.18 3.83 -24.08
N ASN A 218 -7.29 3.67 -22.76
CA ASN A 218 -7.31 4.80 -21.81
C ASN A 218 -5.94 5.50 -21.74
N ASP A 219 -4.85 4.78 -22.05
CA ASP A 219 -3.49 5.32 -22.07
C ASP A 219 -3.29 6.41 -23.15
N LYS A 220 -4.07 6.39 -24.24
CA LYS A 220 -4.02 7.48 -25.24
C LYS A 220 -4.57 8.78 -24.69
N VAL A 221 -5.61 8.71 -23.85
CA VAL A 221 -6.24 9.88 -23.23
C VAL A 221 -5.36 10.41 -22.10
N ALA A 222 -4.81 9.53 -21.27
CA ALA A 222 -3.87 9.90 -20.20
C ALA A 222 -2.59 10.57 -20.75
N LYS A 223 -2.02 10.03 -21.85
CA LYS A 223 -0.88 10.66 -22.55
C LYS A 223 -1.21 12.03 -23.11
N LEU A 224 -2.44 12.26 -23.60
CA LEU A 224 -2.83 13.58 -24.12
C LEU A 224 -2.93 14.63 -23.00
N ILE A 225 -3.37 14.26 -21.80
CA ILE A 225 -3.48 15.15 -20.63
C ILE A 225 -2.10 15.49 -20.04
N ALA A 226 -1.13 14.58 -20.11
CA ALA A 226 0.22 14.81 -19.60
C ALA A 226 1.11 15.68 -20.53
N ILE A 227 0.69 15.88 -21.79
CA ILE A 227 1.40 16.65 -22.81
C ILE A 227 0.82 18.08 -22.96
N SER A 228 -0.35 18.35 -22.40
CA SER A 228 -1.01 19.67 -22.34
C SER A 228 -0.65 20.45 -21.08
#